data_AF-H0FY64-F1
#
_entry.id   AF-H0FY64-F1
#
_cell.length_a   1.000
_cell.length_b   1.000
_cell.length_c   1.000
_cell.angle_alpha   90.00
_cell.angle_beta   90.00
_cell.angle_gamma   90.00
#
_symmetry.space_group_name_H-M   'P 1'
#
loop_
_entity.id
_entity.type
_entity.pdbx_description
1 polymer ?
#
loop_
_entity_poly.entity_id
_entity_poly.type
_entity_poly.pdbx_seq_one_letter_code
_entity_poly.pdbx_strand_id
1 'polypeptide(L)'
;MDRPISIPVRVFRWSQKGGVEKLEPTGDVVASPISAQLSPNSNRAVSVVRVSKEPLRSEEGYRVVIDEADPTRNTPEIESLSAQHVRQSFSVRRTSLGRRLI
;
A
#
# COMPACT_ATOMS: atom_id res chain seq x y z
N MET A 1 24.19 8.93 -6.98
CA MET A 1 23.89 8.90 -5.52
C MET A 1 22.41 8.63 -5.40
N ASP A 2 22.05 7.39 -5.06
CA ASP A 2 20.66 7.01 -4.87
C ASP A 2 20.15 7.65 -3.56
N ARG A 3 19.06 8.41 -3.64
CA ARG A 3 18.49 9.15 -2.50
C ARG A 3 17.28 8.39 -1.94
N PRO A 4 16.96 8.53 -0.64
CA PRO A 4 15.71 8.02 -0.11
C PRO A 4 14.52 8.62 -0.86
N ILE A 5 13.54 7.78 -1.20
CA ILE A 5 12.26 8.23 -1.78
C ILE A 5 11.19 8.30 -0.70
N SER A 6 10.24 9.22 -0.86
CA SER A 6 9.06 9.28 0.02
C SER A 6 7.97 8.41 -0.58
N ILE A 7 7.34 7.59 0.26
CA ILE A 7 6.25 6.69 -0.12
C ILE A 7 5.01 7.01 0.72
N PRO A 8 4.11 7.87 0.22
CA PRO A 8 2.78 8.01 0.79
C PRO A 8 2.02 6.68 0.82
N VAL A 9 1.29 6.44 1.90
CA VAL A 9 0.49 5.22 2.09
C VAL A 9 -0.95 5.60 2.38
N ARG A 10 -1.87 5.00 1.63
CA ARG A 10 -3.31 5.22 1.74
C ARG A 10 -4.04 3.89 1.89
N VAL A 11 -5.17 3.91 2.60
CA VAL A 11 -6.03 2.73 2.78
C VAL A 11 -7.41 3.04 2.22
N PHE A 12 -7.97 2.10 1.46
CA PHE A 12 -9.30 2.18 0.89
C PHE A 12 -10.10 0.95 1.27
N ARG A 13 -11.41 1.13 1.49
CA ARG A 13 -12.36 0.02 1.52
C ARG A 13 -12.51 -0.50 0.10
N TRP A 14 -12.36 -1.81 -0.07
CA TRP A 14 -12.42 -2.48 -1.35
C TRP A 14 -13.70 -3.33 -1.44
N SER A 15 -14.35 -3.25 -2.58
CA SER A 15 -15.42 -4.17 -2.95
C SER A 15 -15.31 -4.53 -4.43
N GLN A 16 -15.83 -5.70 -4.79
CA GLN A 16 -15.93 -6.14 -6.18
C GLN A 16 -17.33 -6.67 -6.45
N LYS A 17 -17.97 -6.16 -7.49
CA LYS A 17 -19.30 -6.61 -7.93
C LYS A 17 -19.31 -6.80 -9.44
N GLY A 18 -19.68 -8.00 -9.88
CA GLY A 18 -19.73 -8.33 -11.31
C GLY A 18 -18.38 -8.14 -12.03
N GLY A 19 -17.27 -8.45 -11.34
CA GLY A 19 -15.93 -8.26 -11.89
C GLY A 19 -15.36 -6.84 -11.75
N VAL A 20 -16.19 -5.85 -11.43
CA VAL A 20 -15.77 -4.44 -11.31
C VAL A 20 -15.35 -4.14 -9.88
N GLU A 21 -14.15 -3.59 -9.72
CA GLU A 21 -13.61 -3.18 -8.43
C GLU A 21 -13.99 -1.74 -8.11
N LYS A 22 -14.23 -1.47 -6.82
CA LYS A 22 -14.46 -0.13 -6.29
C LYS A 22 -13.57 0.09 -5.07
N LEU A 23 -12.91 1.25 -5.05
CA LEU A 23 -12.12 1.74 -3.91
C LEU A 23 -12.82 2.96 -3.32
N GLU A 24 -13.10 2.91 -2.03
CA GLU A 24 -13.76 3.98 -1.31
C GLU A 24 -12.85 4.46 -0.17
N PRO A 25 -12.66 5.78 0.00
CA PRO A 25 -11.95 6.31 1.16
C PRO A 25 -12.60 5.81 2.45
N THR A 26 -11.79 5.45 3.43
CA THR A 26 -12.28 4.94 4.73
C THR A 26 -11.45 5.50 5.88
N GLY A 27 -12.11 5.68 7.03
CA GLY A 27 -11.47 5.92 8.31
C GLY A 27 -11.44 4.69 9.23
N ASP A 28 -12.02 3.56 8.79
CA ASP A 28 -12.16 2.36 9.61
C ASP A 28 -10.83 1.64 9.81
N VAL A 29 -9.94 1.78 8.83
CA VAL A 29 -8.59 1.22 8.82
C VAL A 29 -7.60 2.32 8.45
N VAL A 30 -6.51 2.42 9.22
CA VAL A 30 -5.45 3.41 9.02
C VAL A 30 -4.11 2.74 8.80
N ALA A 31 -3.24 3.39 8.01
CA ALA A 31 -1.85 3.03 7.86
C ALA A 31 -0.95 3.96 8.68
N SER A 32 0.16 3.44 9.22
CA SER A 32 1.16 4.23 9.93
C SER A 32 2.60 3.75 9.63
N PRO A 33 3.53 4.68 9.30
CA PRO A 33 3.26 6.10 9.09
C PRO A 33 2.49 6.33 7.78
N ILE A 34 1.74 7.44 7.68
CA ILE A 34 1.02 7.81 6.44
C ILE A 34 1.95 8.14 5.26
N SER A 35 3.23 8.38 5.56
CA SER A 35 4.31 8.50 4.58
C SER A 35 5.57 7.94 5.21
N ALA A 36 6.28 7.06 4.48
CA ALA A 36 7.55 6.52 4.92
C ALA A 36 8.68 6.95 3.99
N GLN A 37 9.92 6.93 4.47
CA GLN A 37 11.10 7.09 3.61
C GLN A 37 11.72 5.72 3.36
N LEU A 38 11.98 5.42 2.10
CA LEU A 38 12.61 4.18 1.68
C LEU A 38 14.00 4.49 1.09
N SER A 39 15.04 4.07 1.81
CA SER A 39 16.41 4.14 1.31
C SER A 39 16.66 3.06 0.24
N PRO A 40 17.64 3.26 -0.64
CA PRO A 40 18.02 2.26 -1.63
C PRO A 40 18.33 0.91 -0.97
N ASN A 41 17.77 -0.16 -1.51
CA ASN A 41 17.93 -1.54 -1.03
C ASN A 41 17.55 -1.74 0.46
N SER A 42 16.66 -0.90 0.99
CA SER A 42 16.13 -1.03 2.35
C SER A 42 14.68 -1.52 2.34
N ASN A 43 14.21 -1.97 3.50
CA ASN A 43 12.83 -2.33 3.74
C ASN A 43 12.26 -1.43 4.84
N ARG A 44 10.96 -1.14 4.73
CA ARG A 44 10.24 -0.38 5.75
C ARG A 44 8.94 -1.07 6.11
N ALA A 45 8.66 -1.18 7.41
CA ALA A 45 7.40 -1.68 7.91
C ALA A 45 6.36 -0.55 7.94
N VAL A 46 5.15 -0.88 7.49
CA VAL A 46 3.96 -0.05 7.64
C VAL A 46 2.92 -0.86 8.43
N SER A 47 2.42 -0.26 9.49
CA SER A 47 1.36 -0.84 10.31
C SER A 47 0.01 -0.50 9.69
N VAL A 48 -0.86 -1.49 9.52
CA VAL A 48 -2.24 -1.31 9.07
C VAL A 48 -3.16 -1.79 10.18
N VAL A 49 -4.00 -0.89 10.68
CA VAL A 49 -4.78 -1.12 11.90
C VAL A 49 -6.23 -0.72 11.66
N ARG A 50 -7.16 -1.63 11.93
CA ARG A 50 -8.59 -1.29 12.04
C ARG A 50 -8.81 -0.51 13.34
N VAL A 51 -9.23 0.74 13.21
CA VAL A 51 -9.53 1.66 14.33
C VAL A 51 -11.03 1.81 14.56
N SER A 52 -11.86 1.40 13.61
CA SER A 52 -13.30 1.28 13.83
C SER A 52 -13.59 0.31 14.98
N LYS A 53 -14.46 0.75 15.90
CA LYS A 53 -14.95 -0.05 17.02
C LYS A 53 -16.26 -0.78 16.69
N GLU A 54 -16.77 -0.61 15.47
CA GLU A 54 -18.00 -1.26 15.07
C GLU A 54 -17.80 -2.77 14.96
N PRO A 55 -18.77 -3.59 15.41
CA PRO A 55 -18.72 -5.03 15.24
C PRO A 55 -18.62 -5.42 13.76
N LEU A 56 -17.77 -6.39 13.44
CA LEU A 56 -17.74 -7.00 12.11
C LEU A 56 -19.03 -7.80 11.91
N ARG A 57 -19.90 -7.32 11.03
CA ARG A 57 -21.13 -8.04 10.63
C ARG A 57 -20.91 -8.98 9.45
N SER A 58 -19.85 -8.74 8.69
CA SER A 58 -19.40 -9.54 7.56
C SER A 58 -17.89 -9.32 7.35
N GLU A 59 -17.30 -10.07 6.42
CA GLU A 59 -15.95 -9.78 5.95
C GLU A 59 -15.87 -8.35 5.38
N GLU A 60 -14.75 -7.67 5.66
CA GLU A 60 -14.44 -6.35 5.12
C GLU A 60 -13.17 -6.45 4.27
N GLY A 61 -13.25 -6.02 3.02
CA GLY A 61 -12.11 -5.91 2.13
C GLY A 61 -11.46 -4.54 2.23
N TYR A 62 -10.13 -4.51 2.29
CA TYR A 62 -9.35 -3.27 2.24
C TYR A 62 -8.16 -3.42 1.30
N ARG A 63 -7.75 -2.30 0.68
CA ARG A 63 -6.50 -2.22 -0.10
C ARG A 63 -5.60 -1.12 0.44
N VAL A 64 -4.31 -1.42 0.47
CA VAL A 64 -3.27 -0.45 0.76
C VAL A 64 -2.69 -0.02 -0.58
N VAL A 65 -2.72 1.28 -0.83
CA VAL A 65 -2.11 1.91 -1.99
C VAL A 65 -0.86 2.62 -1.53
N ILE A 66 0.26 2.28 -2.15
CA ILE A 66 1.55 2.93 -1.94
C ILE A 66 1.86 3.69 -3.22
N ASP A 67 2.05 5.00 -3.10
CA ASP A 67 2.48 5.82 -4.23
C ASP A 67 4.00 6.03 -4.10
N GLU A 68 4.78 5.71 -5.13
CA GLU A 68 6.19 6.11 -5.16
C GLU A 68 6.30 7.57 -5.64
N ALA A 69 6.68 8.47 -4.74
CA ALA A 69 7.03 9.84 -5.12
C ALA A 69 8.54 9.91 -5.38
N ASP A 70 8.96 9.57 -6.59
CA ASP A 70 10.31 9.90 -7.04
C ASP A 70 10.34 11.39 -7.43
N PRO A 71 11.14 12.24 -6.78
CA PRO A 71 11.23 13.66 -7.11
C PRO A 71 11.73 13.94 -8.55
N THR A 72 12.20 12.92 -9.27
CA THR A 72 12.67 12.99 -10.66
C THR A 72 11.77 12.25 -11.66
N ARG A 73 10.77 11.50 -11.19
CA ARG A 73 9.89 10.67 -12.03
C ARG A 73 8.44 11.09 -11.83
N ASN A 74 7.90 11.82 -12.81
CA ASN A 74 6.51 12.31 -12.82
C ASN A 74 5.47 11.20 -13.16
N THR A 75 5.71 9.95 -12.79
CA THR A 75 4.78 8.85 -13.12
C THR A 75 4.45 8.06 -11.87
N PRO A 76 3.23 8.20 -11.31
CA PRO A 76 2.80 7.41 -10.16
C PRO A 76 2.62 5.95 -10.59
N GLU A 77 3.46 5.06 -10.06
CA GLU A 77 3.28 3.61 -10.20
C GLU A 77 2.37 3.14 -9.06
N ILE A 78 1.16 2.69 -9.41
CA ILE A 78 0.17 2.21 -8.44
C ILE A 78 0.41 0.71 -8.22
N GLU A 79 1.20 0.36 -7.21
CA GLU A 79 1.29 -1.04 -6.76
C GLU A 79 0.12 -1.36 -5.82
N SER A 80 -0.77 -2.28 -6.24
CA SER A 80 -1.95 -2.70 -5.47
C SER A 80 -1.62 -3.89 -4.57
N LEU A 81 -1.43 -3.66 -3.27
CA LEU A 81 -1.29 -4.73 -2.29
C LEU A 81 -2.68 -5.14 -1.76
N SER A 82 -3.05 -6.40 -2.00
CA SER A 82 -4.27 -6.99 -1.44
C SER A 82 -3.98 -7.59 -0.06
N ALA A 83 -4.56 -7.02 1.00
CA ALA A 83 -4.41 -7.52 2.36
C ALA A 83 -5.66 -8.35 2.74
N GLN A 84 -5.50 -9.67 2.83
CA GLN A 84 -6.47 -10.55 3.48
C GLN A 84 -5.85 -10.93 4.84
N HIS A 85 -6.58 -10.69 5.93
CA HIS A 85 -6.19 -10.85 7.35
C HIS A 85 -5.37 -9.74 8.04
N VAL A 86 -5.99 -9.13 9.06
CA VAL A 86 -5.34 -8.24 10.04
C VAL A 86 -4.60 -9.07 11.08
N ARG A 87 -3.37 -9.45 10.75
CA ARG A 87 -2.18 -9.42 11.62
C ARG A 87 -0.99 -9.89 10.76
N GLN A 88 0.15 -9.24 11.03
CA GLN A 88 1.51 -9.47 10.50
C GLN A 88 1.91 -8.55 9.32
N SER A 89 2.93 -7.76 9.63
CA SER A 89 3.72 -6.85 8.80
C SER A 89 3.90 -7.29 7.34
N PHE A 90 3.57 -6.41 6.40
CA PHE A 90 3.89 -6.59 4.98
C PHE A 90 5.26 -5.98 4.68
N SER A 91 6.12 -6.75 4.01
CA SER A 91 7.43 -6.26 3.53
C SER A 91 7.31 -5.90 2.06
N VAL A 92 7.33 -4.60 1.75
CA VAL A 92 7.50 -4.12 0.37
C VAL A 92 8.95 -4.41 -0.03
N ARG A 93 9.15 -5.19 -1.10
CA ARG A 93 10.48 -5.45 -1.68
C ARG A 93 10.51 -4.81 -3.06
N ARG A 94 11.36 -3.80 -3.24
CA ARG A 94 11.66 -3.25 -4.57
C ARG A 94 12.30 -4.35 -5.40
N THR A 95 11.62 -4.85 -6.42
CA THR A 95 12.22 -5.75 -7.40
C THR A 95 12.75 -4.89 -8.53
N SER A 96 14.08 -4.78 -8.67
CA SER A 96 14.63 -4.23 -9.91
C SER A 96 14.30 -5.22 -11.03
N LEU A 97 13.42 -4.82 -11.93
CA LEU A 97 13.14 -5.58 -13.14
C LEU A 97 14.41 -5.56 -14.00
N GLY A 98 15.23 -6.61 -13.85
CA GLY A 98 16.34 -6.90 -14.73
C GLY A 98 15.81 -7.09 -16.14
N ARG A 99 16.10 -6.12 -17.02
CA ARG A 99 16.00 -6.31 -18.47
C ARG A 99 16.90 -7.48 -18.85
N ARG A 100 16.29 -8.55 -19.35
CA ARG A 100 16.94 -9.51 -20.24
C ARG A 100 16.33 -9.36 -21.63
N LEU A 101 17.19 -9.05 -22.59
CA LEU A 101 17.13 -9.13 -24.06
C LEU A 101 18.34 -8.26 -24.48
N ILE A 102 19.45 -8.76 -25.03
CA ILE A 102 19.74 -9.90 -25.92
C ILE A 102 21.19 -10.31 -25.68
#